data_AF-A0A852DGP7-F1
#
_entry.id   AF-A0A852DGP7-F1
#
_cell.length_a   1.000
_cell.length_b   1.000
_cell.length_c   1.000
_cell.angle_alpha   90.00
_cell.angle_beta   90.00
_cell.angle_gamma   90.00
#
_symmetry.space_group_name_H-M   'P 1'
#
loop_
_entity.id
_entity.type
_entity.pdbx_description
1 polymer ?
#
loop_
_entity_poly.entity_id
_entity_poly.type
_entity_poly.pdbx_seq_one_letter_code
_entity_poly.pdbx_strand_id
1 'polypeptide(L)'
;VDRFLSLLLSISSGLSSAEVNAMKFLCRDIIKKGKREAVRVGLELFNFLMEQQVIAPDKLGFLKELLQHISRGDLLAQVEQFEQGELRAPEHQPDEHERPFDVIRANVGRDWKKLMRELGLPEVKLDKVEAAYRYDLEEMVFQALREWQKWKGKDAKVADLIKALQGCNLRLVADWVEE
;
A
#
# COMPACT_ATOMS: atom_id res chain seq x y z
N VAL A 1 -8.45 11.93 18.97
CA VAL A 1 -9.27 10.71 19.04
C VAL A 1 -8.84 9.84 17.89
N ASP A 2 -8.27 8.66 18.16
CA ASP A 2 -7.82 7.73 17.13
C ASP A 2 -8.97 7.39 16.16
N ARG A 3 -8.76 7.72 14.88
CA ARG A 3 -9.77 7.47 13.84
C ARG A 3 -10.06 5.99 13.69
N PHE A 4 -9.02 5.15 13.82
CA PHE A 4 -9.15 3.70 13.78
C PHE A 4 -9.97 3.14 14.94
N LEU A 5 -9.74 3.60 16.18
CA LEU A 5 -10.54 3.20 17.33
C LEU A 5 -12.01 3.65 17.17
N SER A 6 -12.23 4.81 16.55
CA SER A 6 -13.58 5.32 16.26
C SER A 6 -14.31 4.44 15.25
N LEU A 7 -13.61 3.95 14.22
CA LEU A 7 -14.14 2.95 13.27
C LEU A 7 -14.50 1.65 13.99
N LEU A 8 -13.58 1.08 14.76
CA LEU A 8 -13.79 -0.18 15.47
C LEU A 8 -14.97 -0.10 16.44
N LEU A 9 -15.15 1.05 17.10
CA LEU A 9 -16.29 1.30 17.96
C LEU A 9 -17.60 1.37 17.15
N SER A 10 -17.60 2.03 16.00
CA SER A 10 -18.76 2.11 15.11
C SER A 10 -19.18 0.72 14.62
N ILE A 11 -18.21 -0.07 14.14
CA ILE A 11 -18.41 -1.46 13.73
C ILE A 11 -18.91 -2.29 14.90
N SER A 12 -18.28 -2.17 16.07
CA SER A 12 -18.72 -2.89 17.28
C SER A 12 -20.15 -2.56 17.68
N SER A 13 -20.60 -1.34 17.44
CA SER A 13 -21.96 -0.90 17.75
C SER A 13 -22.97 -1.42 16.73
N GLY A 14 -22.53 -1.68 15.49
CA GLY A 14 -23.33 -2.31 14.44
C GLY A 14 -23.43 -3.83 14.53
N LEU A 15 -22.64 -4.48 15.40
CA LEU A 15 -22.61 -5.94 15.57
C LEU A 15 -23.60 -6.40 16.64
N SER A 16 -24.38 -7.42 16.29
CA SER A 16 -25.23 -8.17 17.21
C SER A 16 -24.44 -9.22 17.99
N SER A 17 -25.00 -9.68 19.11
CA SER A 17 -24.40 -10.73 19.94
C SER A 17 -24.15 -12.05 19.18
N ALA A 18 -24.98 -12.37 18.19
CA ALA A 18 -24.81 -13.54 17.33
C ALA A 18 -23.58 -13.40 16.41
N GLU A 19 -23.39 -12.24 15.81
CA GLU A 19 -22.25 -11.96 14.92
C GLU A 19 -20.94 -11.89 15.70
N VAL A 20 -20.94 -11.30 16.90
CA VAL A 20 -19.78 -11.32 17.80
C VAL A 20 -19.40 -12.76 18.16
N ASN A 21 -20.38 -13.62 18.43
CA ASN A 21 -20.10 -15.03 18.68
C ASN A 21 -19.56 -15.76 17.45
N ALA A 22 -20.10 -15.50 16.25
CA ALA A 22 -19.56 -16.04 15.01
C ALA A 22 -18.09 -15.63 14.81
N MET A 23 -17.74 -14.36 15.04
CA MET A 23 -16.35 -13.91 14.96
C MET A 23 -15.45 -14.52 16.03
N LYS A 24 -15.94 -14.77 17.25
CA LYS A 24 -15.17 -15.51 18.27
C LYS A 24 -14.79 -16.93 17.82
N PHE A 25 -15.66 -17.59 17.04
CA PHE A 25 -15.35 -18.90 16.47
C PHE A 25 -14.24 -18.81 15.43
N LEU A 26 -14.25 -17.78 14.59
CA LEU A 26 -13.21 -17.55 13.58
C LEU A 26 -11.86 -17.17 14.21
N CYS A 27 -11.89 -16.43 15.31
CA CYS A 27 -10.69 -16.10 16.08
C CYS A 27 -10.20 -17.26 16.98
N ARG A 28 -10.63 -18.51 16.74
CA ARG A 28 -10.27 -19.66 17.59
C ARG A 28 -8.79 -20.02 17.53
N ASP A 29 -8.19 -19.85 16.37
CA ASP A 29 -6.77 -20.12 16.13
C ASP A 29 -5.87 -18.97 16.56
N ILE A 30 -6.45 -17.78 16.76
CA ILE A 30 -5.73 -16.55 17.08
C ILE A 30 -5.80 -16.22 18.58
N ILE A 31 -7.00 -16.33 19.17
CA ILE A 31 -7.23 -15.92 20.56
C ILE A 31 -7.30 -17.17 21.45
N LYS A 32 -6.50 -17.19 22.52
CA LYS A 32 -6.50 -18.29 23.50
C LYS A 32 -7.88 -18.43 24.17
N LYS A 33 -8.29 -19.67 24.49
CA LYS A 33 -9.63 -20.03 24.98
C LYS A 33 -10.11 -19.12 26.14
N GLY A 34 -9.25 -18.84 27.11
CA GLY A 34 -9.59 -17.98 28.25
C GLY A 34 -9.84 -16.50 27.91
N LYS A 35 -9.14 -15.93 26.92
CA LYS A 35 -9.39 -14.55 26.46
C LYS A 35 -10.67 -14.45 25.61
N ARG A 36 -11.05 -15.51 24.88
CA ARG A 36 -12.32 -15.55 24.12
C ARG A 36 -13.57 -15.55 25.00
N GLU A 37 -13.50 -16.19 26.15
CA GLU A 37 -14.61 -16.23 27.13
C GLU A 37 -14.80 -14.88 27.82
N ALA A 38 -13.74 -14.07 27.92
CA ALA A 38 -13.80 -12.72 28.47
C ALA A 38 -14.49 -11.71 27.53
N VAL A 39 -14.34 -11.89 26.21
CA VAL A 39 -14.96 -11.01 25.20
C VAL A 39 -16.48 -11.09 25.30
N ARG A 40 -17.16 -9.98 25.60
CA ARG A 40 -18.62 -9.87 25.56
C ARG A 40 -19.09 -8.96 24.43
N VAL A 41 -18.24 -8.05 23.99
CA VAL A 41 -18.53 -7.03 22.98
C VAL A 41 -17.53 -7.12 21.82
N GLY A 42 -17.96 -6.78 20.60
CA GLY A 42 -17.09 -6.77 19.42
C GLY A 42 -15.83 -5.91 19.60
N LEU A 43 -15.93 -4.80 20.31
CA LEU A 43 -14.81 -3.92 20.63
C LEU A 43 -13.70 -4.63 21.43
N GLU A 44 -14.07 -5.48 22.39
CA GLU A 44 -13.08 -6.26 23.15
C GLU A 44 -12.38 -7.28 22.25
N LEU A 45 -13.11 -7.88 21.30
CA LEU A 45 -12.52 -8.75 20.30
C LEU A 45 -11.49 -8.00 19.45
N PHE A 46 -11.83 -6.81 18.96
CA PHE A 46 -10.94 -6.00 18.17
C PHE A 46 -9.70 -5.55 18.96
N ASN A 47 -9.87 -5.17 20.22
CA ASN A 47 -8.73 -4.85 21.10
C ASN A 47 -7.75 -6.02 21.21
N PHE A 48 -8.25 -7.26 21.38
CA PHE A 48 -7.37 -8.43 21.40
C PHE A 48 -6.67 -8.67 20.06
N LEU A 49 -7.38 -8.49 18.94
CA LEU A 49 -6.78 -8.63 17.62
C LEU A 49 -5.70 -7.57 17.37
N MET A 50 -5.86 -6.35 17.92
CA MET A 50 -4.82 -5.32 17.91
C MET A 50 -3.64 -5.70 18.82
N GLU A 51 -3.88 -6.20 20.03
CA GLU A 51 -2.81 -6.69 20.92
C GLU A 51 -1.96 -7.78 20.28
N GLN A 52 -2.57 -8.61 19.43
CA GLN A 52 -1.87 -9.67 18.68
C GLN A 52 -1.29 -9.20 17.34
N GLN A 53 -1.39 -7.91 16.99
CA GLN A 53 -0.99 -7.34 15.70
C GLN A 53 -1.58 -8.07 14.48
N VAL A 54 -2.77 -8.63 14.65
CA VAL A 54 -3.51 -9.28 13.57
C VAL A 54 -4.30 -8.26 12.78
N ILE A 55 -4.86 -7.28 13.48
CA ILE A 55 -5.47 -6.09 12.88
C ILE A 55 -4.71 -4.84 13.33
N ALA A 56 -4.48 -3.93 12.39
CA ALA A 56 -3.84 -2.65 12.63
C ALA A 56 -4.43 -1.62 11.64
N PRO A 57 -4.20 -0.30 11.84
CA PRO A 57 -4.67 0.72 10.91
C PRO A 57 -4.20 0.48 9.47
N ASP A 58 -2.99 -0.05 9.31
CA ASP A 58 -2.31 -0.45 8.07
C ASP A 58 -2.65 -1.89 7.63
N LYS A 59 -3.33 -2.66 8.48
CA LYS A 59 -3.58 -4.09 8.27
C LYS A 59 -5.01 -4.47 8.61
N LEU A 60 -5.92 -4.20 7.68
CA LEU A 60 -7.35 -4.48 7.82
C LEU A 60 -7.79 -5.77 7.12
N GLY A 61 -6.89 -6.48 6.42
CA GLY A 61 -7.23 -7.69 5.67
C GLY A 61 -7.95 -8.75 6.50
N PHE A 62 -7.45 -9.05 7.70
CA PHE A 62 -8.11 -10.02 8.59
C PHE A 62 -9.48 -9.52 9.11
N LEU A 63 -9.60 -8.22 9.37
CA LEU A 63 -10.88 -7.62 9.78
C LEU A 63 -11.92 -7.74 8.66
N LYS A 64 -11.52 -7.57 7.40
CA LYS A 64 -12.38 -7.76 6.23
C LYS A 64 -12.82 -9.21 6.08
N GLU A 65 -11.93 -10.17 6.24
CA GLU A 65 -12.28 -11.60 6.19
C GLU A 65 -13.32 -11.96 7.26
N LEU A 66 -13.15 -11.44 8.49
CA LEU A 66 -14.13 -11.62 9.57
C LEU A 66 -15.51 -11.04 9.19
N LEU A 67 -15.54 -9.82 8.65
CA LEU A 67 -16.77 -9.14 8.23
C LEU A 67 -17.45 -9.81 7.03
N GLN A 68 -16.67 -10.33 6.08
CA GLN A 68 -17.16 -11.13 4.96
C GLN A 68 -17.79 -12.43 5.45
N HIS A 69 -17.17 -13.11 6.41
CA HIS A 69 -17.67 -14.38 6.93
C HIS A 69 -19.00 -14.24 7.69
N ILE A 70 -19.24 -13.09 8.35
CA ILE A 70 -20.55 -12.79 8.95
C ILE A 70 -21.56 -12.22 7.93
N SER A 71 -21.19 -12.13 6.65
CA SER A 71 -22.01 -11.58 5.56
C SER A 71 -22.50 -10.14 5.81
N ARG A 72 -21.77 -9.34 6.59
CA ARG A 72 -22.09 -7.93 6.86
C ARG A 72 -21.35 -7.02 5.89
N GLY A 73 -21.88 -6.95 4.67
CA GLY A 73 -21.35 -6.10 3.61
C GLY A 73 -21.42 -4.60 3.93
N ASP A 74 -22.38 -4.18 4.76
CA ASP A 74 -22.52 -2.81 5.26
C ASP A 74 -21.33 -2.38 6.13
N LEU A 75 -20.89 -3.25 7.04
CA LEU A 75 -19.73 -2.99 7.90
C LEU A 75 -18.41 -3.12 7.14
N LEU A 76 -18.35 -4.07 6.20
CA LEU A 76 -17.22 -4.21 5.29
C LEU A 76 -17.00 -2.93 4.48
N ALA A 77 -18.06 -2.34 3.92
CA ALA A 77 -17.98 -1.09 3.18
C ALA A 77 -17.49 0.07 4.06
N GLN A 78 -17.83 0.10 5.36
CA GLN A 78 -17.27 1.10 6.29
C GLN A 78 -15.77 0.90 6.52
N VAL A 79 -15.32 -0.35 6.66
CA VAL A 79 -13.88 -0.67 6.77
C VAL A 79 -13.16 -0.29 5.50
N GLU A 80 -13.71 -0.59 4.33
CA GLU A 80 -13.14 -0.20 3.05
C GLU A 80 -13.14 1.31 2.85
N GLN A 81 -14.17 2.04 3.28
CA GLN A 81 -14.17 3.50 3.25
C GLN A 81 -13.14 4.10 4.21
N PHE A 82 -12.96 3.49 5.38
CA PHE A 82 -11.91 3.90 6.32
C PHE A 82 -10.54 3.58 5.76
N GLU A 83 -10.35 2.40 5.19
CA GLU A 83 -9.12 2.02 4.51
C GLU A 83 -8.88 2.96 3.34
N GLN A 84 -9.84 3.25 2.47
CA GLN A 84 -9.71 4.24 1.39
C GLN A 84 -9.49 5.67 1.91
N GLY A 85 -9.99 5.98 3.11
CA GLY A 85 -9.84 7.26 3.80
C GLY A 85 -8.50 7.44 4.51
N GLU A 86 -7.89 6.37 5.01
CA GLU A 86 -6.57 6.32 5.64
C GLU A 86 -5.47 5.88 4.67
N LEU A 87 -5.79 5.19 3.57
CA LEU A 87 -4.95 5.00 2.37
C LEU A 87 -4.81 6.30 1.58
N ARG A 88 -5.56 7.35 1.94
CA ARG A 88 -5.19 8.73 1.60
C ARG A 88 -4.03 9.27 2.45
N ALA A 89 -3.51 8.49 3.40
CA ALA A 89 -2.14 8.59 3.91
C ALA A 89 -1.30 7.39 3.39
N PRO A 90 -0.02 7.60 3.10
CA PRO A 90 0.60 7.13 1.87
C PRO A 90 1.21 5.73 1.98
N GLU A 91 0.45 4.71 1.60
CA GLU A 91 1.08 3.53 0.98
C GLU A 91 0.91 3.57 -0.55
N HIS A 92 0.10 4.50 -1.05
CA HIS A 92 -0.10 4.87 -2.45
C HIS A 92 -0.50 6.36 -2.59
N GLN A 93 0.12 7.27 -1.82
CA GLN A 93 0.20 8.63 -2.39
C GLN A 93 1.27 8.54 -3.45
N PRO A 94 0.94 8.81 -4.74
CA PRO A 94 1.93 9.46 -5.55
C PRO A 94 2.29 10.73 -4.81
N ASP A 95 3.49 10.72 -4.22
CA ASP A 95 4.26 11.95 -4.06
C ASP A 95 4.02 12.77 -5.32
N GLU A 96 4.04 14.10 -5.24
CA GLU A 96 4.00 14.96 -6.43
C GLU A 96 5.09 14.57 -7.47
N HIS A 97 6.06 13.73 -7.04
CA HIS A 97 7.10 13.05 -7.81
C HIS A 97 6.73 11.71 -8.51
N GLU A 98 5.59 11.06 -8.24
CA GLU A 98 5.19 9.79 -8.89
C GLU A 98 4.37 9.98 -10.18
N ARG A 99 3.76 11.15 -10.43
CA ARG A 99 3.21 11.47 -11.77
C ARG A 99 4.25 11.32 -12.88
N PRO A 100 5.48 11.87 -12.72
CA PRO A 100 6.59 11.56 -13.59
C PRO A 100 6.80 10.06 -13.79
N PHE A 101 6.71 9.26 -12.73
CA PHE A 101 7.01 7.83 -12.79
C PHE A 101 5.95 7.04 -13.57
N ASP A 102 4.68 7.39 -13.45
CA ASP A 102 3.61 6.77 -14.24
C ASP A 102 3.76 7.06 -15.74
N VAL A 103 4.10 8.30 -16.09
CA VAL A 103 4.36 8.68 -17.49
C VAL A 103 5.61 7.96 -18.01
N ILE A 104 6.66 7.87 -17.19
CA ILE A 104 7.93 7.23 -17.55
C ILE A 104 7.76 5.71 -17.69
N ARG A 105 7.07 5.03 -16.77
CA ARG A 105 6.88 3.55 -16.85
C ARG A 105 6.14 3.14 -18.12
N ALA A 106 5.14 3.92 -18.51
CA ALA A 106 4.29 3.62 -19.67
C ALA A 106 5.01 3.86 -21.01
N ASN A 107 6.08 4.68 -21.02
CA ASN A 107 6.67 5.18 -22.27
C ASN A 107 8.16 4.85 -22.48
N VAL A 108 8.90 4.50 -21.42
CA VAL A 108 10.33 4.17 -21.55
C VAL A 108 10.55 2.73 -22.02
N GLY A 109 9.76 1.79 -21.52
CA GLY A 109 9.86 0.37 -21.89
C GLY A 109 11.29 -0.17 -21.82
N ARG A 110 11.88 -0.50 -22.97
CA ARG A 110 13.21 -1.15 -23.07
C ARG A 110 14.38 -0.19 -22.83
N ASP A 111 14.19 1.12 -22.94
CA ASP A 111 15.26 2.11 -22.76
C ASP A 111 15.52 2.47 -21.29
N TRP A 112 14.90 1.77 -20.35
CA TRP A 112 14.99 2.04 -18.91
C TRP A 112 16.43 1.96 -18.40
N LYS A 113 17.26 1.02 -18.88
CA LYS A 113 18.67 0.96 -18.48
C LYS A 113 19.44 2.21 -18.89
N LYS A 114 19.14 2.73 -20.08
CA LYS A 114 19.77 3.96 -20.59
C LYS A 114 19.36 5.16 -19.74
N LEU A 115 18.06 5.25 -19.42
CA LEU A 115 17.53 6.29 -18.53
C LEU A 115 18.19 6.25 -17.15
N MET A 116 18.32 5.07 -16.56
CA MET A 116 18.89 4.95 -15.22
C MET A 116 20.39 5.25 -15.19
N ARG A 117 21.13 4.95 -16.27
CA ARG A 117 22.53 5.37 -16.41
C ARG A 117 22.66 6.89 -16.50
N GLU A 118 21.78 7.54 -17.27
CA GLU A 118 21.73 9.02 -17.35
C GLU A 118 21.39 9.65 -16.00
N LEU A 119 20.53 8.99 -15.22
CA LEU A 119 20.21 9.38 -13.85
C LEU A 119 21.34 9.10 -12.83
N GLY A 120 22.44 8.50 -13.26
CA GLY A 120 23.61 8.20 -12.44
C GLY A 120 23.45 6.99 -11.53
N LEU A 121 22.48 6.11 -11.80
CA LEU A 121 22.26 4.92 -10.99
C LEU A 121 23.37 3.88 -11.25
N PRO A 122 23.99 3.28 -10.21
CA PRO A 122 25.05 2.29 -10.39
C PRO A 122 24.57 1.05 -11.16
N GLU A 123 25.39 0.50 -12.07
CA GLU A 123 25.02 -0.71 -12.86
C GLU A 123 24.67 -1.90 -11.96
N VAL A 124 25.35 -2.05 -10.81
CA VAL A 124 25.05 -3.11 -9.82
C VAL A 124 23.58 -3.05 -9.34
N LYS A 125 22.98 -1.87 -9.28
CA LYS A 125 21.55 -1.72 -8.92
C LYS A 125 20.65 -2.03 -10.11
N LEU A 126 21.06 -1.67 -11.33
CA LEU A 126 20.35 -2.02 -12.56
C LEU A 126 20.25 -3.53 -12.75
N ASP A 127 21.37 -4.24 -12.57
CA ASP A 127 21.41 -5.70 -12.69
C ASP A 127 20.52 -6.37 -11.64
N LYS A 128 20.45 -5.82 -10.42
CA LYS A 128 19.54 -6.32 -9.37
C LYS A 128 18.07 -6.15 -9.75
N VAL A 129 17.70 -4.97 -10.26
CA VAL A 129 16.32 -4.68 -10.68
C VAL A 129 15.95 -5.55 -11.88
N GLU A 130 16.84 -5.70 -12.86
CA GLU A 130 16.62 -6.59 -14.00
C GLU A 130 16.46 -8.04 -13.58
N ALA A 131 17.31 -8.54 -12.68
CA ALA A 131 17.23 -9.92 -12.20
C ALA A 131 15.92 -10.18 -11.43
N ALA A 132 15.45 -9.20 -10.67
CA ALA A 132 14.23 -9.29 -9.85
C ALA A 132 12.94 -9.19 -10.68
N TYR A 133 12.93 -8.37 -11.75
CA TYR A 133 11.71 -8.02 -12.49
C TYR A 133 11.80 -8.33 -14.00
N ARG A 134 12.63 -9.30 -14.40
CA ARG A 134 12.92 -9.66 -15.82
C ARG A 134 11.73 -9.94 -16.74
N TYR A 135 10.54 -10.18 -16.18
CA TYR A 135 9.33 -10.54 -16.93
C TYR A 135 8.34 -9.38 -17.07
N ASP A 136 8.58 -8.27 -16.37
CA ASP A 136 7.67 -7.12 -16.36
C ASP A 136 8.46 -5.84 -16.59
N LEU A 137 8.34 -5.29 -17.81
CA LEU A 137 9.07 -4.09 -18.22
C LEU A 137 8.58 -2.84 -17.49
N GLU A 138 7.28 -2.73 -17.23
CA GLU A 138 6.70 -1.57 -16.54
C GLU A 138 7.10 -1.56 -15.08
N GLU A 139 6.99 -2.72 -14.41
CA GLU A 139 7.41 -2.87 -13.03
C GLU A 139 8.93 -2.69 -12.90
N MET A 140 9.72 -3.19 -13.85
CA MET A 140 11.17 -2.99 -13.86
C MET A 140 11.55 -1.50 -13.97
N VAL A 141 10.87 -0.72 -14.81
CA VAL A 141 11.09 0.74 -14.90
C VAL A 141 10.69 1.41 -13.58
N PHE A 142 9.54 1.07 -13.03
CA PHE A 142 9.02 1.65 -11.79
C PHE A 142 9.96 1.39 -10.60
N GLN A 143 10.41 0.14 -10.45
CA GLN A 143 11.33 -0.27 -9.40
C GLN A 143 12.71 0.39 -9.55
N ALA A 144 13.19 0.59 -10.78
CA ALA A 144 14.42 1.32 -11.04
C ALA A 144 14.31 2.81 -10.66
N LEU A 145 13.17 3.46 -10.95
CA LEU A 145 12.90 4.85 -10.55
C LEU A 145 12.83 5.00 -9.02
N ARG A 146 12.14 4.08 -8.34
CA ARG A 146 12.10 3.98 -6.88
C ARG A 146 13.50 3.83 -6.28
N GLU A 147 14.31 2.94 -6.86
CA GLU A 147 15.67 2.70 -6.39
C GLU A 147 16.58 3.92 -6.62
N TRP A 148 16.37 4.65 -7.71
CA TRP A 148 17.01 5.94 -7.97
C TRP A 148 16.59 7.00 -6.95
N GLN A 149 15.30 7.19 -6.73
CA GLN A 149 14.78 8.14 -5.75
C GLN A 149 15.33 7.84 -4.35
N LYS A 150 15.40 6.57 -3.96
CA LYS A 150 15.97 6.13 -2.69
C LYS A 150 17.48 6.37 -2.61
N TRP A 151 18.20 6.21 -3.72
CA TRP A 151 19.65 6.43 -3.78
C TRP A 151 20.03 7.92 -3.74
N LYS A 152 19.32 8.76 -4.51
CA LYS A 152 19.52 10.21 -4.53
C LYS A 152 18.87 10.91 -3.32
N GLY A 153 17.86 10.30 -2.70
CA GLY A 153 17.15 10.86 -1.55
C GLY A 153 16.55 12.24 -1.86
N LYS A 154 16.95 13.26 -1.08
CA LYS A 154 16.44 14.64 -1.21
C LYS A 154 16.95 15.38 -2.45
N ASP A 155 17.98 14.87 -3.11
CA ASP A 155 18.53 15.44 -4.35
C ASP A 155 17.81 14.93 -5.61
N ALA A 156 16.86 14.00 -5.46
CA ALA A 156 16.04 13.51 -6.56
C ALA A 156 15.02 14.58 -6.97
N LYS A 157 15.25 15.25 -8.10
CA LYS A 157 14.34 16.27 -8.63
C LYS A 157 13.76 15.84 -9.97
N VAL A 158 12.55 16.31 -10.27
CA VAL A 158 11.89 16.09 -11.57
C VAL A 158 12.72 16.64 -12.73
N ALA A 159 13.46 17.73 -12.51
CA ALA A 159 14.41 18.26 -13.50
C ALA A 159 15.51 17.27 -13.92
N ASP A 160 15.97 16.39 -13.00
CA ASP A 160 16.93 15.34 -13.36
C ASP A 160 16.28 14.28 -14.25
N LEU A 161 15.01 13.92 -13.98
CA LEU A 161 14.22 13.01 -14.80
C LEU A 161 14.02 13.57 -16.21
N ILE A 162 13.58 14.83 -16.32
CA ILE A 162 13.39 15.52 -17.60
C ILE A 162 14.69 15.53 -18.41
N LYS A 163 15.82 15.89 -17.77
CA LYS A 163 17.13 15.92 -18.43
C LYS A 163 17.57 14.52 -18.89
N ALA A 164 17.36 13.49 -18.08
CA ALA A 164 17.70 12.12 -18.42
C ALA A 164 16.81 11.58 -19.56
N LEU A 165 15.51 11.91 -19.57
CA LEU A 165 14.58 11.58 -20.65
C LEU A 165 14.98 12.25 -21.98
N GLN A 166 15.38 13.53 -21.92
CA GLN A 166 15.91 14.24 -23.08
C GLN A 166 17.20 13.58 -23.62
N GLY A 167 18.11 13.13 -22.75
CA GLY A 167 19.30 12.35 -23.11
C GLY A 167 18.99 10.97 -23.71
N CYS A 168 17.83 10.40 -23.34
CA CYS A 168 17.32 9.15 -23.91
C CYS A 168 16.58 9.32 -25.24
N ASN A 169 16.50 10.54 -25.79
CA ASN A 169 15.72 10.88 -26.99
C ASN A 169 14.20 10.76 -26.79
N LEU A 170 13.73 10.74 -25.55
CA LEU A 170 12.32 10.65 -25.15
C LEU A 170 11.76 12.05 -24.83
N ARG A 171 11.94 13.00 -25.75
CA ARG A 171 11.53 14.40 -25.55
C ARG A 171 10.03 14.53 -25.26
N LEU A 172 9.20 13.78 -25.99
CA LEU A 172 7.74 13.77 -25.78
C LEU A 172 7.34 13.33 -24.37
N VAL A 173 8.06 12.35 -23.81
CA VAL A 173 7.84 11.87 -22.44
C VAL A 173 8.30 12.94 -21.44
N ALA A 174 9.38 13.66 -21.75
CA ALA A 174 9.86 14.76 -20.92
C ALA A 174 8.87 15.93 -20.86
N ASP A 175 8.24 16.29 -21.98
CA ASP A 175 7.17 17.30 -22.04
C ASP A 175 5.96 16.86 -21.18
N TRP A 176 5.54 15.60 -21.25
CA TRP A 176 4.45 15.06 -20.41
C TRP A 176 4.78 14.97 -18.92
N VAL A 177 6.06 14.95 -18.56
CA VAL A 177 6.52 14.95 -17.16
C VAL A 177 6.59 16.37 -16.59
N GLU A 178 6.68 17.39 -17.47
CA GLU A 178 6.72 18.81 -17.10
C GLU A 178 5.31 19.42 -16.89
N GLU A 179 4.28 18.82 -17.49
CA GLU A 179 2.87 19.29 -17.51
C GLU A 179 2.01 18.78 -16.34
#